data_AF-A0A1B7WJB3-F1
#
_entry.id   AF-A0A1B7WJB3-F1
#
_cell.length_a   1.000
_cell.length_b   1.000
_cell.length_c   1.000
_cell.angle_alpha   90.00
_cell.angle_beta   90.00
_cell.angle_gamma   90.00
#
_symmetry.space_group_name_H-M   'P 1'
#
loop_
_entity.id
_entity.type
_entity.pdbx_description
1 polymer ?
#
loop_
_entity_poly.entity_id
_entity_poly.type
_entity_poly.pdbx_seq_one_letter_code
_entity_poly.pdbx_strand_id
1 'polypeptide(L)'
;LLNQSDNTTWSNITNVATGANSTWNGLANSNAIVAQPGHTSSAAALCLNLVSGGFDDWYLPSNFELYQLGNNLYSVNKSLSTISGATELFSGFDYTYWSSTENTAVAAFDLRAGSNFFEGVKGLSARCRAIRSF
;
A
#
# COMPACT_ATOMS: atom_id res chain seq x y z
N LEU A 1 -12.31 0.91 -8.73
CA LEU A 1 -11.03 0.80 -8.00
C LEU A 1 -10.84 2.06 -7.15
N LEU A 2 -10.87 1.89 -5.82
CA LEU A 2 -10.78 2.96 -4.82
C LEU A 2 -9.55 2.72 -3.93
N ASN A 3 -9.17 3.70 -3.11
CA ASN A 3 -8.27 3.43 -1.99
C ASN A 3 -8.99 2.53 -0.98
N GLN A 4 -8.28 1.55 -0.43
CA GLN A 4 -8.85 0.58 0.51
C GLN A 4 -9.01 1.21 1.90
N SER A 5 -8.19 2.22 2.21
CA SER A 5 -8.40 3.15 3.30
C SER A 5 -7.71 4.48 2.99
N ASP A 6 -8.31 5.58 3.46
CA ASP A 6 -7.69 6.90 3.47
C ASP A 6 -7.03 7.23 4.83
N ASN A 7 -7.18 6.35 5.82
CA ASN A 7 -6.69 6.51 7.19
C ASN A 7 -6.49 5.12 7.83
N THR A 8 -5.34 4.51 7.59
CA THR A 8 -4.95 3.23 8.19
C THR A 8 -3.50 3.26 8.66
N THR A 9 -3.22 2.53 9.73
CA THR A 9 -1.85 2.28 10.17
C THR A 9 -1.20 1.23 9.29
N TRP A 10 0.12 1.23 9.25
CA TRP A 10 0.86 0.21 8.50
C TRP A 10 0.60 -1.19 9.07
N SER A 11 0.64 -1.33 10.40
CA SER A 11 0.23 -2.51 11.17
C SER A 11 -0.17 -2.09 12.59
N ASN A 12 -1.04 -2.85 13.25
CA ASN A 12 -1.29 -2.70 14.68
C ASN A 12 -0.07 -3.09 15.54
N ILE A 13 0.89 -3.83 14.97
CA ILE A 13 2.15 -4.19 15.61
C ILE A 13 3.25 -3.25 15.09
N THR A 14 3.61 -2.26 15.89
CA THR A 14 4.40 -1.08 15.45
C THR A 14 5.85 -1.08 15.90
N ASN A 15 6.31 -2.09 16.65
CA ASN A 15 7.65 -2.12 17.27
C ASN A 15 8.40 -3.45 17.06
N VAL A 16 7.94 -4.28 16.13
CA VAL A 16 8.57 -5.56 15.77
C VAL A 16 8.82 -5.57 14.27
N ALA A 17 10.02 -6.00 13.88
CA ALA A 17 10.38 -6.21 12.49
C ALA A 17 9.62 -7.42 11.92
N THR A 18 9.01 -7.25 10.76
CA THR A 18 8.27 -8.31 10.05
C THR A 18 9.15 -9.07 9.07
N GLY A 19 10.25 -8.46 8.64
CA GLY A 19 11.05 -8.97 7.52
C GLY A 19 10.41 -8.70 6.15
N ALA A 20 9.35 -7.89 6.08
CA ALA A 20 8.69 -7.46 4.85
C ALA A 20 9.52 -6.40 4.10
N ASN A 21 10.78 -6.70 3.77
CA ASN A 21 11.75 -5.74 3.25
C ASN A 21 12.02 -5.90 1.74
N SER A 22 11.26 -6.73 1.03
CA SER A 22 11.40 -6.84 -0.42
C SER A 22 11.01 -5.51 -1.07
N THR A 23 11.82 -5.04 -2.00
CA THR A 23 11.52 -3.80 -2.72
C THR A 23 10.59 -4.01 -3.91
N TRP A 24 10.34 -5.25 -4.30
CA TRP A 24 9.65 -5.60 -5.54
C TRP A 24 8.61 -6.71 -5.40
N ASN A 25 8.49 -7.34 -4.22
CA ASN A 25 7.53 -8.42 -3.98
C ASN A 25 6.54 -8.00 -2.89
N GLY A 26 5.59 -7.13 -3.25
CA GLY A 26 4.60 -6.60 -2.32
C GLY A 26 3.68 -7.67 -1.74
N LEU A 27 3.42 -8.76 -2.48
CA LEU A 27 2.60 -9.86 -2.01
C LEU A 27 3.28 -10.61 -0.85
N ALA A 28 4.56 -10.99 -1.01
CA ALA A 28 5.31 -11.65 0.05
C ALA A 28 5.44 -10.75 1.29
N ASN A 29 5.69 -9.45 1.08
CA ASN A 29 5.70 -8.47 2.17
C ASN A 29 4.35 -8.38 2.89
N SER A 30 3.25 -8.28 2.13
CA SER A 30 1.89 -8.20 2.69
C SER A 30 1.58 -9.42 3.55
N ASN A 31 1.95 -10.61 3.09
CA ASN A 31 1.80 -11.86 3.85
C ASN A 31 2.65 -11.86 5.13
N ALA A 32 3.89 -11.36 5.08
CA ALA A 32 4.74 -11.24 6.26
C ALA A 32 4.17 -10.25 7.31
N ILE A 33 3.54 -9.15 6.87
CA ILE A 33 2.87 -8.20 7.76
C ILE A 33 1.71 -8.85 8.51
N VAL A 34 0.82 -9.56 7.81
CA VAL A 34 -0.35 -10.20 8.45
C VAL A 34 0.02 -11.44 9.28
N ALA A 35 1.21 -12.01 9.06
CA ALA A 35 1.73 -13.14 9.84
C ALA A 35 2.35 -12.74 11.19
N GLN A 36 2.44 -11.45 11.52
CA GLN A 36 2.95 -11.00 12.82
C GLN A 36 2.13 -11.61 13.98
N PRO A 37 2.76 -12.13 15.05
CA PRO A 37 2.02 -12.57 16.23
C PRO A 37 1.22 -11.42 16.85
N GLY A 38 -0.08 -11.65 17.10
CA GLY A 38 -0.98 -10.63 17.65
C GLY A 38 -1.49 -9.61 16.62
N HIS A 39 -1.21 -9.83 15.33
CA HIS A 39 -1.80 -9.03 14.25
C HIS A 39 -3.34 -9.10 14.27
N THR A 40 -3.97 -7.94 14.13
CA THR A 40 -5.44 -7.81 14.05
C THR A 40 -5.87 -6.81 12.98
N SER A 41 -5.02 -5.83 12.62
CA SER A 41 -5.33 -4.84 11.58
C SER A 41 -4.07 -4.26 10.95
N SER A 42 -4.14 -3.97 9.65
CA SER A 42 -3.04 -3.35 8.88
C SER A 42 -3.53 -2.90 7.51
N ALA A 43 -2.77 -2.01 6.88
CA ALA A 43 -2.92 -1.68 5.45
C ALA A 43 -2.84 -2.94 4.56
N ALA A 44 -1.95 -3.88 4.88
CA ALA A 44 -1.78 -5.13 4.12
C ALA A 44 -3.02 -6.03 4.19
N ALA A 45 -3.60 -6.21 5.37
CA ALA A 45 -4.82 -7.00 5.55
C ALA A 45 -6.02 -6.41 4.80
N LEU A 46 -6.14 -5.09 4.74
CA LEU A 46 -7.19 -4.43 3.94
C LEU A 46 -7.04 -4.74 2.44
N CYS A 47 -5.80 -4.83 1.94
CA CYS A 47 -5.54 -5.16 0.55
C CYS A 47 -5.73 -6.66 0.27
N LEU A 48 -5.21 -7.54 1.13
CA LEU A 48 -5.31 -9.00 0.99
C LEU A 48 -6.75 -9.53 1.07
N ASN A 49 -7.60 -8.89 1.87
CA ASN A 49 -9.01 -9.29 2.00
C ASN A 49 -9.92 -8.66 0.95
N LEU A 50 -9.37 -7.89 0.00
CA LEU A 50 -10.15 -7.21 -1.02
C LEU A 50 -10.63 -8.22 -2.08
N VAL A 51 -11.94 -8.22 -2.33
CA VAL A 51 -12.53 -8.86 -3.51
C VAL A 51 -13.15 -7.77 -4.37
N SER A 52 -12.61 -7.57 -5.58
CA SER A 52 -13.06 -6.49 -6.47
C SER A 52 -12.90 -6.88 -7.93
N GLY A 53 -13.92 -6.59 -8.74
CA GLY A 53 -13.91 -6.88 -10.18
C GLY A 53 -13.83 -8.37 -10.52
N GLY A 54 -14.23 -9.26 -9.59
CA GLY A 54 -14.14 -10.71 -9.76
C GLY A 54 -12.77 -11.31 -9.41
N PHE A 55 -11.88 -10.52 -8.80
CA PHE A 55 -10.53 -10.94 -8.41
C PHE A 55 -10.32 -10.81 -6.89
N ASP A 56 -9.52 -11.70 -6.32
CA ASP A 56 -9.17 -11.83 -4.91
C ASP A 56 -7.63 -11.87 -4.68
N ASP A 57 -6.84 -11.56 -5.71
CA ASP A 57 -5.37 -11.60 -5.74
C ASP A 57 -4.73 -10.23 -5.46
N TRP A 58 -5.37 -9.45 -4.59
CA TRP A 58 -4.97 -8.09 -4.26
C TRP A 58 -3.98 -8.04 -3.09
N TYR A 59 -3.01 -7.13 -3.14
CA TYR A 59 -2.04 -6.94 -2.05
C TYR A 59 -1.55 -5.50 -1.96
N LEU A 60 -0.88 -5.16 -0.85
CA LEU A 60 -0.27 -3.85 -0.65
C LEU A 60 1.07 -3.81 -1.41
N PRO A 61 1.24 -2.90 -2.39
CA PRO A 61 2.45 -2.85 -3.22
C PRO A 61 3.69 -2.60 -2.35
N SER A 62 4.81 -3.22 -2.73
CA SER A 62 6.14 -2.83 -2.25
C SER A 62 6.47 -1.39 -2.68
N ASN A 63 7.52 -0.83 -2.10
CA ASN A 63 7.92 0.55 -2.42
C ASN A 63 8.22 0.72 -3.92
N PHE A 64 8.92 -0.19 -4.61
CA PHE A 64 9.17 0.01 -6.04
C PHE A 64 7.94 -0.26 -6.91
N GLU A 65 7.04 -1.17 -6.53
CA GLU A 65 5.76 -1.31 -7.22
C GLU A 65 4.92 -0.03 -7.11
N LEU A 66 4.86 0.55 -5.91
CA LEU A 66 4.19 1.83 -5.67
C LEU A 66 4.87 2.98 -6.43
N TYR A 67 6.21 2.95 -6.55
CA TYR A 67 6.98 3.91 -7.35
C TYR A 67 6.55 3.88 -8.81
N GLN A 68 6.39 2.67 -9.37
CA GLN A 68 6.00 2.50 -10.77
C GLN A 68 4.59 3.07 -11.03
N LEU A 69 3.67 2.93 -10.08
CA LEU A 69 2.36 3.59 -10.15
C LEU A 69 2.51 5.12 -10.19
N GLY A 70 3.38 5.68 -9.35
CA GLY A 70 3.65 7.12 -9.31
C GLY A 70 4.29 7.65 -10.60
N ASN A 71 5.28 6.94 -11.16
CA ASN A 71 5.95 7.35 -12.40
C ASN A 71 5.04 7.26 -13.63
N ASN A 72 4.07 6.34 -13.62
CA ASN A 72 3.14 6.15 -14.73
C ASN A 72 1.77 6.79 -14.46
N LEU A 73 1.72 7.76 -13.53
CA LEU A 73 0.46 8.27 -12.99
C LEU A 73 -0.50 8.80 -14.05
N TYR A 74 0.00 9.49 -15.09
CA TYR A 74 -0.83 9.96 -16.19
C TYR A 74 -1.57 8.80 -16.88
N SER A 75 -0.84 7.77 -17.29
CA SER A 75 -1.41 6.60 -17.98
C SER A 75 -2.35 5.80 -17.07
N VAL A 76 -1.99 5.67 -15.79
CA VAL A 76 -2.81 4.99 -14.80
C VAL A 76 -4.11 5.75 -14.56
N ASN A 77 -4.06 7.06 -14.29
CA ASN A 77 -5.25 7.89 -14.06
C ASN A 77 -6.12 8.00 -15.31
N LYS A 78 -5.53 8.05 -16.50
CA LYS A 78 -6.27 8.01 -17.76
C LYS A 78 -7.04 6.69 -17.90
N SER A 79 -6.42 5.57 -17.57
CA SER A 79 -7.08 4.25 -17.60
C SER A 79 -8.15 4.11 -16.53
N LEU A 80 -7.91 4.63 -15.32
CA LEU A 80 -8.91 4.67 -14.25
C LEU A 80 -10.13 5.52 -14.64
N SER A 81 -9.95 6.62 -15.38
CA SER A 81 -11.05 7.49 -15.82
C SER A 81 -12.06 6.79 -16.74
N THR A 82 -11.68 5.68 -17.37
CA THR A 82 -12.59 4.89 -18.23
C THR A 82 -13.31 3.79 -17.45
N ILE A 83 -12.98 3.56 -16.18
CA ILE A 83 -13.58 2.55 -15.32
C ILE A 83 -14.62 3.23 -14.44
N SER A 84 -15.90 2.91 -14.64
CA SER A 84 -17.00 3.44 -13.82
C SER A 84 -16.75 3.18 -12.33
N GLY A 85 -16.84 4.24 -11.52
CA GLY A 85 -16.64 4.17 -10.07
C GLY A 85 -15.19 4.03 -9.61
N ALA A 86 -14.20 4.14 -10.50
CA ALA A 86 -12.81 4.27 -10.10
C ALA A 86 -12.47 5.72 -9.72
N THR A 87 -11.61 5.88 -8.71
CA THR A 87 -11.05 7.18 -8.34
C THR A 87 -9.61 7.31 -8.79
N GLU A 88 -9.27 8.54 -9.14
CA GLU A 88 -7.91 8.96 -9.48
C GLU A 88 -6.92 8.57 -8.37
N LEU A 89 -5.76 8.04 -8.77
CA LEU A 89 -4.64 7.80 -7.88
C LEU A 89 -3.96 9.13 -7.53
N PHE A 90 -3.53 9.28 -6.28
CA PHE A 90 -2.73 10.43 -5.83
C PHE A 90 -3.41 11.80 -6.11
N SER A 91 -4.73 11.89 -5.98
CA SER A 91 -5.52 13.09 -6.31
C SER A 91 -5.35 14.25 -5.30
N GLY A 92 -4.15 14.80 -5.17
CA GLY A 92 -3.81 15.89 -4.24
C GLY A 92 -2.37 15.80 -3.72
N PHE A 93 -1.75 16.91 -3.33
CA PHE A 93 -0.30 17.01 -3.01
C PHE A 93 0.10 16.51 -1.60
N ASP A 94 -0.86 16.18 -0.74
CA ASP A 94 -0.64 15.86 0.69
C ASP A 94 -1.05 14.45 1.09
N TYR A 95 -1.22 13.54 0.11
CA TYR A 95 -1.61 12.18 0.40
C TYR A 95 -0.42 11.24 0.42
N THR A 96 -0.19 10.64 1.59
CA THR A 96 0.78 9.58 1.82
C THR A 96 0.14 8.21 1.62
N TYR A 97 0.83 7.32 0.91
CA TYR A 97 0.38 5.96 0.64
C TYR A 97 1.41 4.97 1.19
N TRP A 98 0.95 4.06 2.05
CA TRP A 98 1.78 2.99 2.54
C TRP A 98 2.24 2.08 1.41
N SER A 99 3.52 1.71 1.45
CA SER A 99 3.98 0.49 0.81
C SER A 99 4.03 -0.65 1.83
N SER A 100 4.14 -1.88 1.35
CA SER A 100 4.38 -3.05 2.19
C SER A 100 5.85 -3.21 2.60
N THR A 101 6.75 -2.36 2.12
CA THR A 101 8.19 -2.46 2.41
C THR A 101 8.52 -1.83 3.77
N GLU A 102 8.91 -2.67 4.71
CA GLU A 102 9.46 -2.29 6.02
C GLU A 102 10.87 -1.72 5.88
N ASN A 103 11.16 -0.64 6.61
CA ASN A 103 12.53 -0.09 6.73
C ASN A 103 13.17 -0.50 8.06
N THR A 104 12.43 -0.35 9.16
CA THR A 104 12.88 -0.68 10.51
C THR A 104 11.76 -1.33 11.32
N ALA A 105 12.05 -1.78 12.54
CA ALA A 105 11.04 -2.32 13.43
C ALA A 105 9.89 -1.33 13.71
N VAL A 106 10.13 -0.01 13.59
CA VAL A 106 9.17 1.05 13.92
C VAL A 106 8.65 1.84 12.72
N ALA A 107 9.20 1.62 11.54
CA ALA A 107 8.88 2.43 10.37
C ALA A 107 8.90 1.64 9.05
N ALA A 108 8.14 2.15 8.09
CA ALA A 108 7.97 1.57 6.76
C ALA A 108 8.04 2.65 5.68
N PHE A 109 8.30 2.24 4.45
CA PHE A 109 8.32 3.17 3.33
C PHE A 109 6.91 3.57 2.93
N ASP A 110 6.73 4.85 2.69
CA ASP A 110 5.53 5.43 2.10
C ASP A 110 5.88 6.29 0.89
N LEU A 111 4.89 6.50 0.02
CA LEU A 111 4.99 7.42 -1.10
C LEU A 111 4.02 8.58 -0.87
N ARG A 112 4.55 9.81 -0.86
CA ARG A 112 3.71 11.00 -0.90
C ARG A 112 3.47 11.42 -2.35
N ALA A 113 2.20 11.61 -2.69
CA ALA A 113 1.73 12.02 -4.01
C ALA A 113 2.56 13.19 -4.59
N GLY A 114 3.16 12.98 -5.77
CA GLY A 114 3.98 14.00 -6.44
C GLY A 114 5.39 14.20 -5.87
N SER A 115 5.87 13.30 -5.03
CA SER A 115 7.19 13.40 -4.39
C SER A 115 7.88 12.03 -4.26
N ASN A 116 9.05 12.00 -3.60
CA ASN A 116 9.85 10.79 -3.37
C ASN A 116 9.30 9.91 -2.24
N PHE A 117 9.93 8.77 -2.01
CA PHE A 117 9.66 7.93 -0.84
C PHE A 117 10.09 8.62 0.45
N PHE A 118 9.29 8.44 1.49
CA PHE A 118 9.65 8.80 2.85
C PHE A 118 9.53 7.59 3.76
N GLU A 119 10.01 7.77 4.97
CA GLU A 119 9.86 6.81 6.06
C GLU A 119 8.73 7.31 6.97
N GLY A 120 7.71 6.48 7.11
CA GLY A 120 6.58 6.74 7.98
C GLY A 120 6.61 5.82 9.20
N VAL A 121 6.32 6.37 10.37
CA VAL A 121 6.15 5.57 11.60
C VAL A 121 4.93 4.68 11.46
N LYS A 122 5.07 3.38 11.70
CA LYS A 122 4.03 2.36 11.42
C LYS A 122 2.67 2.66 12.07
N GLY A 123 2.68 3.32 13.22
CA GLY A 123 1.48 3.69 13.98
C GLY A 123 0.78 4.96 13.50
N LEU A 124 1.34 5.68 12.53
CA LEU A 124 0.68 6.83 11.91
C LEU A 124 -0.27 6.39 10.81
N SER A 125 -1.23 7.27 10.54
CA SER A 125 -2.22 7.04 9.51
C SER A 125 -1.73 7.47 8.15
N ALA A 126 -1.88 6.58 7.17
CA ALA A 126 -1.73 6.90 5.75
C ALA A 126 -2.78 6.15 4.93
N ARG A 127 -2.78 6.36 3.61
CA ARG A 127 -3.65 5.68 2.68
C ARG A 127 -3.07 4.33 2.27
N CYS A 128 -3.91 3.42 1.80
CA CYS A 128 -3.44 2.23 1.09
C CYS A 128 -4.20 2.04 -0.22
N ARG A 129 -3.47 1.60 -1.25
CA ARG A 129 -4.04 1.19 -2.53
C ARG A 129 -3.50 -0.15 -2.96
N ALA A 130 -4.40 -1.12 -3.11
CA ALA A 130 -4.06 -2.46 -3.52
C ALA A 130 -3.70 -2.53 -5.02
N ILE A 131 -2.79 -3.43 -5.36
CA ILE A 131 -2.51 -3.87 -6.74
C ILE A 131 -2.74 -5.38 -6.85
N ARG A 132 -2.87 -5.89 -8.08
CA ARG A 132 -3.06 -7.32 -8.36
C ARG A 132 -1.74 -8.02 -8.65
N SER A 133 -1.71 -9.32 -8.39
CA SER A 133 -0.66 -10.20 -8.89
C SER A 133 -0.96 -10.56 -10.35
N PHE A 134 0.07 -10.57 -11.21
CA PHE A 134 -0.04 -11.02 -12.61
C PHE A 134 0.85 -12.23 -12.84
#